data_AF-X1KQS2-F1
#
_entry.id   AF-X1KQS2-F1
#
_cell.length_a   1.000
_cell.length_b   1.000
_cell.length_c   1.000
_cell.angle_alpha   90.00
_cell.angle_beta   90.00
_cell.angle_gamma   90.00
#
_symmetry.space_group_name_H-M   'P 1'
#
loop_
_entity.id
_entity.type
_entity.pdbx_description
1 polymer ?
#
loop_
_entity_poly.entity_id
_entity_poly.type
_entity_poly.pdbx_seq_one_letter_code
_entity_poly.pdbx_strand_id
1 'polypeptide(L)'
;MMRDPQVLALIGKKVRRLLRKLGYRKIYTRWHFFGEHGEKYHPHLNVLCDGEWLAPEQLAELKDLTRRKLLPRSIAKTIGKDLEIQYSYVRTPKRMMHRIKYVTKASFKDIEWDEPLANALYGFHNGCFAGTWDDPSKWKLTGTDKKFNALLPLTQGKHPVSGKPIVWNKRPIPWLLVSMETYFDIGGGYYLLPPIREPPGLTAIPTNLTELPDTDYRKHPNAVRRSLDRARERVSFISDYESYS
;
A
#
# COMPACT_ATOMS: atom_id res chain seq x y z
N MET A 1 -20.89 14.75 -12.12
CA MET A 1 -19.68 15.61 -12.17
C MET A 1 -18.54 15.12 -11.24
N MET A 2 -18.80 14.64 -10.02
CA MET A 2 -17.74 14.18 -9.09
C MET A 2 -17.22 12.73 -9.31
N ARG A 3 -17.51 12.10 -10.45
CA ARG A 3 -17.05 10.72 -10.75
C ARG A 3 -15.74 10.67 -11.55
N ASP A 4 -15.34 11.79 -12.14
CA ASP A 4 -14.12 11.89 -12.94
C ASP A 4 -12.89 12.13 -12.03
N PRO A 5 -11.89 11.22 -12.01
CA PRO A 5 -10.65 11.37 -11.26
C PRO A 5 -9.91 12.67 -11.55
N GLN A 6 -9.94 13.18 -12.79
CA GLN A 6 -9.27 14.42 -13.17
C GLN A 6 -9.94 15.63 -12.49
N VAL A 7 -11.27 15.64 -12.45
CA VAL A 7 -12.05 16.67 -11.75
C VAL A 7 -11.78 16.61 -10.24
N LEU A 8 -11.76 15.41 -9.65
CA LEU A 8 -11.45 15.20 -8.23
C LEU A 8 -10.03 15.68 -7.88
N ALA A 9 -9.05 15.37 -8.72
CA ALA A 9 -7.67 15.82 -8.57
C ALA A 9 -7.57 17.35 -8.65
N LEU A 10 -8.27 17.97 -9.61
CA LEU A 10 -8.29 19.42 -9.79
C LEU A 10 -8.91 20.14 -8.58
N ILE A 11 -10.03 19.65 -8.07
CA ILE A 11 -10.68 20.20 -6.87
C ILE A 11 -9.76 20.10 -5.66
N GLY A 12 -9.19 18.92 -5.40
CA GLY A 12 -8.23 18.73 -4.30
C GLY A 12 -7.03 19.68 -4.41
N LYS A 13 -6.47 19.84 -5.62
CA LYS A 13 -5.38 20.79 -5.90
C LYS A 13 -5.78 22.24 -5.65
N LYS A 14 -6.99 22.65 -6.05
CA LYS A 14 -7.52 24.01 -5.81
C LYS A 14 -7.65 24.31 -4.32
N VAL A 15 -8.19 23.37 -3.54
CA VAL A 15 -8.31 23.50 -2.07
C VAL A 15 -6.94 23.66 -1.43
N ARG A 16 -6.01 22.74 -1.72
CA ARG A 16 -4.66 22.81 -1.14
C ARG A 16 -3.97 24.13 -1.48
N ARG A 17 -4.06 24.59 -2.73
CA ARG A 17 -3.50 25.90 -3.14
C ARG A 17 -4.15 27.09 -2.44
N LEU A 18 -5.47 27.07 -2.26
CA LEU A 18 -6.19 28.12 -1.54
C LEU A 18 -5.70 28.21 -0.10
N LEU A 19 -5.71 27.09 0.62
CA LEU A 19 -5.27 27.04 2.02
C LEU A 19 -3.78 27.44 2.16
N ARG A 20 -2.90 27.00 1.25
CA ARG A 20 -1.51 27.46 1.23
C ARG A 20 -1.39 28.98 1.10
N LYS A 21 -2.22 29.62 0.26
CA LYS A 21 -2.24 31.08 0.09
C LYS A 21 -2.74 31.80 1.34
N LEU A 22 -3.60 31.16 2.12
CA LEU A 22 -4.12 31.67 3.39
C LEU A 22 -3.17 31.40 4.57
N GLY A 23 -1.97 30.86 4.32
CA GLY A 23 -0.93 30.69 5.33
C GLY A 23 -0.88 29.32 6.02
N TYR A 24 -1.80 28.40 5.73
CA TYR A 24 -1.77 27.04 6.31
C TYR A 24 -0.52 26.28 5.83
N ARG A 25 0.29 25.77 6.76
CA ARG A 25 1.56 25.12 6.43
C ARG A 25 1.38 23.63 6.18
N LYS A 26 0.54 22.93 6.97
CA LYS A 26 0.33 21.48 6.89
C LYS A 26 -1.07 21.20 6.41
N ILE A 27 -1.21 20.65 5.20
CA ILE A 27 -2.52 20.32 4.63
C ILE A 27 -2.52 18.87 4.15
N TYR A 28 -3.52 18.10 4.58
CA TYR A 28 -3.82 16.78 4.05
C TYR A 28 -5.24 16.74 3.52
N THR A 29 -5.42 16.16 2.34
CA THR A 29 -6.74 16.01 1.71
C THR A 29 -6.97 14.57 1.32
N ARG A 30 -8.18 14.04 1.53
CA ARG A 30 -8.58 12.71 1.05
C ARG A 30 -10.04 12.66 0.65
N TRP A 31 -10.35 12.03 -0.48
CA TRP A 31 -11.73 11.81 -0.88
C TRP A 31 -12.34 10.61 -0.15
N HIS A 32 -13.56 10.81 0.30
CA HIS A 32 -14.48 9.74 0.66
C HIS A 32 -15.60 9.68 -0.37
N PHE A 33 -16.09 8.48 -0.66
CA PHE A 33 -16.98 8.19 -1.80
C PHE A 33 -18.30 7.53 -1.36
N PHE A 34 -18.24 6.49 -0.54
CA PHE A 34 -19.41 5.74 -0.09
C PHE A 34 -19.54 5.74 1.44
N GLY A 35 -20.76 5.43 1.90
CA GLY A 35 -21.05 5.09 3.29
C GLY A 35 -20.45 3.74 3.69
N GLU A 36 -20.74 3.30 4.91
CA GLU A 36 -20.15 2.08 5.47
C GLU A 36 -20.53 0.80 4.70
N HIS A 37 -21.72 0.78 4.11
CA HIS A 37 -22.30 -0.37 3.41
C HIS A 37 -22.45 -0.17 1.90
N GLY A 38 -21.77 0.81 1.29
CA GLY A 38 -21.84 1.04 -0.16
C GLY A 38 -23.14 1.64 -0.69
N GLU A 39 -24.18 1.74 0.14
CA GLU A 39 -25.56 2.09 -0.25
C GLU A 39 -25.71 3.42 -1.00
N LYS A 40 -24.84 4.41 -0.73
CA LYS A 40 -24.98 5.75 -1.29
C LYS A 40 -23.64 6.35 -1.67
N TYR A 41 -23.50 6.65 -2.95
CA TYR A 41 -22.43 7.48 -3.46
C TYR A 41 -22.64 8.94 -3.04
N HIS A 42 -21.76 9.45 -2.17
CA HIS A 42 -21.80 10.82 -1.65
C HIS A 42 -20.38 11.37 -1.47
N PRO A 43 -19.72 11.75 -2.58
CA PRO A 43 -18.31 12.11 -2.56
C PRO A 43 -18.11 13.41 -1.78
N HIS A 44 -17.21 13.37 -0.79
CA HIS A 44 -16.80 14.54 -0.03
C HIS A 44 -15.30 14.54 0.20
N LEU A 45 -14.72 15.75 0.16
CA LEU A 45 -13.30 15.95 0.36
C LEU A 45 -13.03 16.27 1.83
N ASN A 46 -12.40 15.35 2.54
CA ASN A 46 -11.92 15.61 3.88
C ASN A 46 -10.61 16.39 3.82
N VAL A 47 -10.49 17.41 4.67
CA VAL A 47 -9.30 18.27 4.76
C VAL A 47 -8.86 18.36 6.21
N LEU A 48 -7.60 18.02 6.48
CA LEU A 48 -6.92 18.32 7.72
C LEU A 48 -5.94 19.45 7.47
N CYS A 49 -5.96 20.47 8.32
CA CYS A 49 -5.01 21.57 8.26
C CYS A 49 -4.57 22.01 9.67
N ASP A 50 -3.46 22.73 9.74
CA ASP A 50 -2.87 23.26 10.97
C ASP A 50 -3.48 24.59 11.46
N GLY A 51 -4.80 24.73 11.30
CA GLY A 51 -5.53 25.92 11.71
C GLY A 51 -5.71 26.07 13.22
N GLU A 52 -5.67 27.32 13.66
CA GLU A 52 -6.11 27.73 15.00
C GLU A 52 -7.60 28.07 15.00
N TRP A 53 -8.16 28.30 16.19
CA TRP A 53 -9.57 28.71 16.30
C TRP A 53 -9.80 30.02 15.52
N LEU A 54 -10.81 30.02 14.65
CA LEU A 54 -11.21 31.18 13.86
C LEU A 54 -12.43 31.82 14.49
N ALA A 55 -12.46 33.15 14.56
CA ALA A 55 -13.67 33.88 14.87
C ALA A 55 -14.77 33.57 13.83
N PRO A 56 -16.06 33.69 14.18
CA PRO A 56 -17.17 33.39 13.26
C PRO A 56 -17.07 34.09 11.90
N GLU A 57 -16.62 35.34 11.89
CA GLU A 57 -16.46 36.18 10.69
C GLU A 57 -15.33 35.64 9.80
N GLN A 58 -14.18 35.31 10.40
CA GLN A 58 -13.04 34.72 9.69
C GLN A 58 -13.40 33.34 9.11
N LEU A 59 -14.18 32.55 9.86
CA LEU A 59 -14.66 31.26 9.39
C LEU A 59 -15.65 31.43 8.22
N ALA A 60 -16.55 32.41 8.28
CA ALA A 60 -17.47 32.72 7.19
C ALA A 60 -16.70 33.13 5.93
N GLU A 61 -15.70 34.01 6.07
CA GLU A 61 -14.84 34.44 4.97
C GLU A 61 -14.08 33.28 4.33
N LEU A 62 -13.48 32.39 5.15
CA LEU A 62 -12.80 31.19 4.67
C LEU A 62 -13.75 30.29 3.85
N LYS A 63 -14.96 30.06 4.36
CA LYS A 63 -15.97 29.26 3.65
C LYS A 63 -16.36 29.92 2.33
N ASP A 64 -16.54 31.22 2.30
CA ASP A 64 -16.91 31.95 1.08
C ASP A 64 -15.80 32.00 0.04
N LEU A 65 -14.54 32.18 0.46
CA LEU A 65 -13.38 32.03 -0.41
C LEU A 65 -13.31 30.62 -1.01
N THR A 66 -13.57 29.60 -0.20
CA THR A 66 -13.59 28.21 -0.64
C THR A 66 -14.71 27.97 -1.66
N ARG A 67 -15.95 28.40 -1.38
CA ARG A 67 -17.07 28.32 -2.33
C ARG A 67 -16.73 29.00 -3.66
N ARG A 68 -16.29 30.26 -3.62
CA ARG A 68 -15.91 31.01 -4.83
C ARG A 68 -14.85 30.29 -5.66
N LYS A 69 -13.91 29.60 -5.00
CA LYS A 69 -12.81 28.91 -5.68
C LYS A 69 -13.21 27.57 -6.28
N LEU A 70 -14.10 26.82 -5.62
CA LEU A 70 -14.44 25.44 -5.99
C LEU A 70 -15.75 25.35 -6.78
N LEU A 71 -16.75 26.11 -6.38
CA LEU A 71 -18.07 26.13 -7.00
C LEU A 71 -18.50 27.60 -7.26
N PRO A 72 -18.08 28.18 -8.39
CA PRO A 72 -18.49 29.53 -8.78
C PRO A 72 -20.01 29.71 -8.73
N ARG A 73 -20.47 30.91 -8.34
CA ARG A 73 -21.90 31.20 -8.15
C ARG A 73 -22.75 30.93 -9.39
N SER A 74 -22.22 31.14 -10.60
CA SER A 74 -22.91 30.82 -11.85
C SER A 74 -23.26 29.33 -11.92
N ILE A 75 -22.28 28.46 -11.67
CA ILE A 75 -22.46 27.01 -11.64
C ILE A 75 -23.41 26.60 -10.52
N ALA A 76 -23.22 27.14 -9.30
CA ALA A 76 -24.08 26.86 -8.15
C ALA A 76 -25.56 27.16 -8.43
N LYS A 77 -25.84 28.31 -9.08
CA LYS A 77 -27.19 28.68 -9.51
C LYS A 77 -27.75 27.72 -10.56
N THR A 78 -26.94 27.35 -11.56
CA THR A 78 -27.37 26.40 -12.60
C THR A 78 -27.74 25.04 -12.01
N ILE A 79 -26.99 24.54 -11.03
CA ILE A 79 -27.25 23.22 -10.41
C ILE A 79 -28.24 23.28 -9.23
N GLY A 80 -28.67 24.47 -8.82
CA GLY A 80 -29.56 24.67 -7.66
C GLY A 80 -28.98 24.17 -6.33
N LYS A 81 -27.65 24.06 -6.21
CA LYS A 81 -26.95 23.53 -5.02
C LYS A 81 -25.74 24.37 -4.68
N ASP A 82 -25.53 24.60 -3.39
CA ASP A 82 -24.31 25.22 -2.87
C ASP A 82 -23.33 24.15 -2.34
N LEU A 83 -22.07 24.54 -2.18
CA LEU A 83 -21.05 23.71 -1.58
C LEU A 83 -21.19 23.74 -0.04
N GLU A 84 -21.59 22.62 0.53
CA GLU A 84 -21.63 22.45 1.98
C GLU A 84 -20.19 22.32 2.53
N ILE A 85 -19.84 23.18 3.49
CA ILE A 85 -18.53 23.17 4.14
C ILE A 85 -18.71 23.03 5.65
N GLN A 86 -18.40 21.84 6.14
CA GLN A 86 -18.32 21.54 7.57
C GLN A 86 -16.91 21.81 8.07
N TYR A 87 -16.78 22.72 9.03
CA TYR A 87 -15.52 23.10 9.65
C TYR A 87 -15.65 22.93 11.15
N SER A 88 -14.71 22.24 11.77
CA SER A 88 -14.77 21.95 13.20
C SER A 88 -13.41 21.59 13.78
N TYR A 89 -13.26 21.87 15.07
CA TYR A 89 -12.02 21.65 15.81
C TYR A 89 -12.21 20.53 16.83
N VAL A 90 -11.11 19.87 17.17
CA VAL A 90 -11.06 18.83 18.20
C VAL A 90 -9.96 19.16 19.20
N ARG A 91 -10.28 19.10 20.49
CA ARG A 91 -9.36 19.48 21.57
C ARG A 91 -8.78 18.29 22.35
N THR A 92 -9.45 17.13 22.33
CA THR A 92 -9.01 15.96 23.11
C THR A 92 -8.24 14.96 22.24
N PRO A 93 -7.14 14.36 22.72
CA PRO A 93 -6.37 13.37 21.97
C PRO A 93 -7.22 12.22 21.41
N LYS A 94 -8.18 11.71 22.21
CA LYS A 94 -9.13 10.67 21.77
C LYS A 94 -9.94 11.10 20.54
N ARG A 95 -10.47 12.33 20.52
CA ARG A 95 -11.24 12.85 19.38
C ARG A 95 -10.36 13.20 18.18
N MET A 96 -9.13 13.68 18.43
CA MET A 96 -8.13 13.89 17.38
C MET A 96 -7.82 12.57 16.66
N MET A 97 -7.51 11.52 17.42
CA MET A 97 -7.26 10.19 16.87
C MET A 97 -8.48 9.64 16.12
N HIS A 98 -9.68 9.78 16.68
CA HIS A 98 -10.91 9.37 16.00
C HIS A 98 -11.09 10.10 14.65
N ARG A 99 -10.86 11.42 14.60
CA ARG A 99 -10.93 12.19 13.35
C ARG A 99 -9.86 11.78 12.34
N ILE A 100 -8.62 11.60 12.78
CA ILE A 100 -7.54 11.17 11.90
C ILE A 100 -7.91 9.82 11.29
N LYS A 101 -8.29 8.83 12.11
CA LYS A 101 -8.76 7.51 11.64
C LYS A 101 -9.91 7.62 10.65
N TYR A 102 -10.92 8.43 10.98
CA TYR A 102 -12.05 8.65 10.08
C TYR A 102 -11.58 9.23 8.76
N VAL A 103 -10.84 10.34 8.76
CA VAL A 103 -10.41 11.01 7.54
C VAL A 103 -9.52 10.10 6.70
N THR A 104 -8.60 9.34 7.31
CA THR A 104 -7.66 8.48 6.59
C THR A 104 -8.24 7.14 6.15
N LYS A 105 -9.44 6.74 6.61
CA LYS A 105 -10.03 5.45 6.24
C LYS A 105 -10.33 5.38 4.74
N ALA A 106 -10.34 4.16 4.20
CA ALA A 106 -10.93 3.90 2.89
C ALA A 106 -12.46 3.86 3.01
N SER A 107 -13.14 4.55 2.10
CA SER A 107 -14.60 4.59 2.00
C SER A 107 -15.13 3.88 0.74
N PHE A 108 -14.24 3.44 -0.16
CA PHE A 108 -14.58 2.62 -1.31
C PHE A 108 -13.85 1.32 -1.07
N LYS A 109 -14.58 0.31 -0.60
CA LYS A 109 -14.00 -0.91 -0.03
C LYS A 109 -14.27 -2.16 -0.87
N ASP A 110 -15.26 -2.09 -1.74
CA ASP A 110 -15.72 -3.21 -2.55
C ASP A 110 -15.95 -2.71 -3.98
N ILE A 111 -15.40 -3.42 -4.95
CA ILE A 111 -15.51 -3.08 -6.37
C ILE A 111 -16.96 -3.19 -6.85
N GLU A 112 -17.74 -4.09 -6.26
CA GLU A 112 -19.15 -4.34 -6.62
C GLU A 112 -20.05 -3.12 -6.34
N TRP A 113 -19.60 -2.16 -5.53
CA TRP A 113 -20.38 -0.95 -5.27
C TRP A 113 -20.47 -0.03 -6.48
N ASP A 114 -19.43 0.02 -7.33
CA ASP A 114 -19.38 0.81 -8.58
C ASP A 114 -18.14 0.43 -9.40
N GLU A 115 -18.17 -0.71 -10.09
CA GLU A 115 -17.03 -1.22 -10.86
C GLU A 115 -16.46 -0.19 -11.87
N PRO A 116 -17.28 0.52 -12.67
CA PRO A 116 -16.77 1.54 -13.59
C PRO A 116 -15.99 2.65 -12.87
N LEU A 117 -16.48 3.11 -11.71
CA LEU A 117 -15.77 4.11 -10.91
C LEU A 117 -14.50 3.54 -10.29
N ALA A 118 -14.50 2.29 -9.83
CA ALA A 118 -13.30 1.63 -9.29
C ALA A 118 -12.19 1.59 -10.34
N ASN A 119 -12.54 1.18 -11.56
CA ASN A 119 -11.63 1.16 -12.70
C ASN A 119 -11.12 2.56 -13.05
N ALA A 120 -12.00 3.57 -13.06
CA ALA A 120 -11.59 4.95 -13.29
C ALA A 120 -10.64 5.49 -12.20
N LEU A 121 -10.84 5.10 -10.94
CA LEU A 121 -9.99 5.50 -9.81
C LEU A 121 -8.71 4.66 -9.69
N TYR A 122 -8.46 3.71 -10.59
CA TYR A 122 -7.21 2.95 -10.59
C TYR A 122 -6.01 3.90 -10.77
N GLY A 123 -5.05 3.84 -9.84
CA GLY A 123 -3.90 4.75 -9.81
C GLY A 123 -4.21 6.18 -9.34
N PHE A 124 -5.46 6.51 -8.99
CA PHE A 124 -5.82 7.83 -8.48
C PHE A 124 -5.19 8.06 -7.09
N HIS A 125 -4.46 9.16 -6.95
CA HIS A 125 -3.91 9.60 -5.67
C HIS A 125 -5.01 10.16 -4.75
N ASN A 126 -5.73 9.26 -4.08
CA ASN A 126 -6.86 9.61 -3.24
C ASN A 126 -6.47 10.51 -2.06
N GLY A 127 -5.34 10.23 -1.41
CA GLY A 127 -4.76 11.06 -0.36
C GLY A 127 -3.63 11.94 -0.91
N CYS A 128 -3.58 13.20 -0.53
CA CYS A 128 -2.51 14.13 -0.93
C CYS A 128 -2.11 15.05 0.22
N PHE A 129 -0.81 15.32 0.32
CA PHE A 129 -0.24 16.29 1.26
C PHE A 129 0.17 17.57 0.52
N ALA A 130 0.18 18.69 1.22
CA ALA A 130 0.79 19.93 0.76
C ALA A 130 1.45 20.68 1.92
N GLY A 131 2.50 21.43 1.56
CA GLY A 131 3.24 22.29 2.46
C GLY A 131 4.33 21.59 3.25
N THR A 132 4.65 22.12 4.43
CA THR A 132 5.86 21.73 5.19
C THR A 132 5.45 21.05 6.49
N TRP A 133 6.04 19.89 6.76
CA TRP A 133 5.70 19.01 7.88
C TRP A 133 6.93 18.72 8.74
N ASP A 134 7.64 19.79 9.12
CA ASP A 134 8.93 19.78 9.83
C ASP A 134 8.82 20.23 11.30
N ASP A 135 7.64 20.67 11.73
CA ASP A 135 7.44 21.10 13.12
C ASP A 135 7.51 19.92 14.11
N PRO A 136 7.96 20.18 15.35
CA PRO A 136 7.88 19.18 16.42
C PRO A 136 6.41 18.76 16.67
N SER A 137 6.23 17.55 17.18
CA SER A 137 4.90 17.03 17.48
C SER A 137 4.22 17.86 18.57
N LYS A 138 3.10 18.52 18.23
CA LYS A 138 2.30 19.30 19.19
C LYS A 138 1.69 18.44 20.30
N TRP A 139 1.44 17.18 20.00
CA TRP A 139 0.92 16.20 20.95
C TRP A 139 1.39 14.81 20.54
N LYS A 140 1.50 13.91 21.52
CA LYS A 140 1.86 12.50 21.33
C LYS A 140 0.90 11.63 22.11
N LEU A 141 0.75 10.41 21.64
CA LEU A 141 -0.02 9.37 22.30
C LEU A 141 0.74 8.87 23.54
N THR A 142 0.10 8.90 24.71
CA THR A 142 0.71 8.52 25.99
C THR A 142 0.24 7.11 26.40
N GLY A 143 0.85 6.09 25.80
CA GLY A 143 0.92 4.74 26.38
C GLY A 143 -0.10 3.68 25.92
N THR A 144 -1.35 4.02 25.57
CA THR A 144 -2.36 3.03 25.11
C THR A 144 -2.25 2.66 23.63
N ASP A 145 -1.31 3.28 22.92
CA ASP A 145 -1.16 3.19 21.46
C ASP A 145 0.05 2.35 21.05
N LYS A 146 0.50 1.42 21.91
CA LYS A 146 1.64 0.51 21.63
C LYS A 146 1.56 -0.13 20.24
N LYS A 147 0.35 -0.42 19.76
CA LYS A 147 0.13 -0.97 18.41
C LYS A 147 0.69 -0.09 17.28
N PHE A 148 0.69 1.23 17.45
CA PHE A 148 1.21 2.17 16.46
C PHE A 148 2.68 2.52 16.68
N ASN A 149 3.31 2.06 17.77
CA ASN A 149 4.75 2.30 17.98
C ASN A 149 5.59 1.63 16.89
N ALA A 150 5.10 0.52 16.32
CA ALA A 150 5.71 -0.12 15.16
C ALA A 150 5.72 0.78 13.91
N LEU A 151 4.90 1.83 13.85
CA LEU A 151 4.96 2.80 12.73
C LEU A 151 6.08 3.83 12.89
N LEU A 152 6.60 4.06 14.11
CA LEU A 152 7.64 5.07 14.34
C LEU A 152 8.97 4.73 13.64
N PRO A 153 9.47 3.48 13.65
CA PRO A 153 10.63 3.12 12.84
C PRO A 153 10.36 3.24 11.33
N LEU A 154 9.13 2.93 10.88
CA LEU A 154 8.76 3.03 9.46
C LEU A 154 8.90 4.45 8.92
N THR A 155 8.52 5.48 9.70
CA THR A 155 8.69 6.88 9.28
C THR A 155 10.16 7.28 9.13
N GLN A 156 11.07 6.55 9.79
CA GLN A 156 12.52 6.72 9.66
C GLN A 156 13.13 5.79 8.60
N GLY A 157 12.30 5.04 7.85
CA GLY A 157 12.76 4.05 6.88
C GLY A 157 13.41 2.82 7.52
N LYS A 158 13.07 2.49 8.77
CA LYS A 158 13.61 1.36 9.53
C LYS A 158 12.56 0.29 9.77
N HIS A 159 12.99 -0.98 9.70
CA HIS A 159 12.15 -2.13 9.98
C HIS A 159 11.76 -2.14 11.46
N PRO A 160 10.47 -2.29 11.82
CA PRO A 160 10.02 -2.04 13.18
C PRO A 160 10.43 -3.10 14.20
N VAL A 161 10.85 -4.28 13.76
CA VAL A 161 11.35 -5.35 14.64
C VAL A 161 12.87 -5.34 14.71
N SER A 162 13.56 -5.20 13.57
CA SER A 162 15.02 -5.36 13.50
C SER A 162 15.79 -4.05 13.52
N GLY A 163 15.14 -2.90 13.32
CA GLY A 163 15.77 -1.58 13.25
C GLY A 163 16.60 -1.32 11.98
N LYS A 164 16.80 -2.33 11.11
CA LYS A 164 17.56 -2.22 9.86
C LYS A 164 16.84 -1.34 8.83
N PRO A 165 17.54 -0.65 7.91
CA PRO A 165 16.92 0.08 6.82
C PRO A 165 15.98 -0.80 5.99
N ILE A 166 14.81 -0.27 5.61
CA ILE A 166 13.85 -0.97 4.76
C ILE A 166 14.21 -0.77 3.29
N VAL A 167 14.21 -1.89 2.55
CA VAL A 167 14.25 -1.87 1.10
C VAL A 167 12.85 -2.23 0.58
N TRP A 168 12.16 -1.26 0.00
CA TRP A 168 10.83 -1.47 -0.57
C TRP A 168 10.94 -2.13 -1.95
N ASN A 169 10.32 -3.29 -2.13
CA ASN A 169 10.14 -3.88 -3.45
C ASN A 169 9.10 -3.05 -4.23
N LYS A 170 9.42 -2.67 -5.47
CA LYS A 170 8.51 -1.92 -6.33
C LYS A 170 7.40 -2.79 -6.91
N ARG A 171 7.57 -4.11 -6.93
CA ARG A 171 6.59 -5.03 -7.49
C ARG A 171 5.49 -5.30 -6.45
N PRO A 172 4.21 -5.04 -6.78
CA PRO A 172 3.12 -5.40 -5.89
C PRO A 172 3.06 -6.92 -5.75
N ILE A 173 2.76 -7.38 -4.53
CA ILE A 173 2.49 -8.79 -4.25
C ILE A 173 0.97 -8.96 -4.23
N PRO A 174 0.40 -9.96 -4.96
CA PRO A 174 -1.01 -10.27 -4.88
C PRO A 174 -1.47 -10.46 -3.43
N TRP A 175 -2.56 -9.78 -3.04
CA TRP A 175 -3.07 -9.84 -1.67
C TRP A 175 -3.39 -11.27 -1.21
N LEU A 176 -3.83 -12.13 -2.13
CA LEU A 176 -4.09 -13.55 -1.86
C LEU A 176 -2.87 -14.26 -1.26
N LEU A 177 -1.66 -14.01 -1.79
CA LEU A 177 -0.42 -14.61 -1.26
C LEU A 177 -0.10 -14.11 0.15
N VAL A 178 -0.33 -12.81 0.40
CA VAL A 178 -0.16 -12.23 1.74
C VAL A 178 -1.17 -12.83 2.73
N SER A 179 -2.41 -13.07 2.28
CA SER A 179 -3.47 -13.63 3.12
C SER A 179 -3.29 -15.11 3.47
N MET A 180 -2.47 -15.83 2.70
CA MET A 180 -2.09 -17.22 2.98
C MET A 180 -1.05 -17.32 4.11
N GLU A 181 -0.37 -16.22 4.43
CA GLU A 181 0.63 -16.15 5.49
C GLU A 181 0.04 -15.63 6.81
N THR A 182 0.70 -15.94 7.93
CA THR A 182 0.32 -15.33 9.23
C THR A 182 0.82 -13.90 9.30
N TYR A 183 -0.07 -12.91 9.10
CA TYR A 183 0.28 -11.49 9.13
C TYR A 183 -0.23 -10.78 10.39
N PHE A 184 0.47 -9.72 10.80
CA PHE A 184 0.08 -8.84 11.91
C PHE A 184 -0.12 -7.40 11.41
N ASP A 185 -1.33 -6.85 11.58
CA ASP A 185 -1.64 -5.46 11.23
C ASP A 185 -0.99 -4.49 12.23
N ILE A 186 -0.02 -3.71 11.76
CA ILE A 186 0.66 -2.68 12.55
C ILE A 186 0.07 -1.27 12.32
N GLY A 187 -0.99 -1.17 11.52
CA GLY A 187 -1.71 0.04 11.19
C GLY A 187 -1.22 0.73 9.92
N GLY A 188 -1.99 1.71 9.44
CA GLY A 188 -1.62 2.52 8.28
C GLY A 188 -1.58 1.76 6.94
N GLY A 189 -2.12 0.54 6.89
CA GLY A 189 -2.02 -0.35 5.72
C GLY A 189 -0.71 -1.15 5.66
N TYR A 190 0.09 -1.13 6.73
CA TYR A 190 1.31 -1.91 6.85
C TYR A 190 1.03 -3.18 7.65
N TYR A 191 1.62 -4.28 7.19
CA TYR A 191 1.52 -5.59 7.81
C TYR A 191 2.92 -6.15 8.06
N LEU A 192 3.09 -6.79 9.21
CA LEU A 192 4.26 -7.60 9.50
C LEU A 192 3.99 -9.03 9.09
N LEU A 193 4.85 -9.54 8.22
CA LEU A 193 4.90 -10.96 7.87
C LEU A 193 5.82 -11.70 8.84
N PRO A 194 5.66 -13.03 8.99
CA PRO A 194 6.55 -13.78 9.85
C PRO A 194 7.95 -13.78 9.23
N PRO A 195 9.01 -13.98 10.05
CA PRO A 195 10.35 -14.13 9.53
C PRO A 195 10.38 -15.23 8.46
N ILE A 196 11.02 -14.96 7.33
CA ILE A 196 11.25 -15.96 6.30
C ILE A 196 12.01 -17.11 6.99
N ARG A 197 11.41 -18.31 7.03
CA ARG A 197 12.10 -19.49 7.53
C ARG A 197 13.34 -19.68 6.66
N GLU A 198 14.49 -19.81 7.31
CA GLU A 198 15.69 -20.27 6.61
C GLU A 198 15.34 -21.61 5.93
N PRO A 199 15.87 -21.85 4.71
CA PRO A 199 15.68 -23.14 4.08
C PRO A 199 16.06 -24.22 5.09
N PRO A 200 15.26 -25.31 5.21
CA PRO A 200 15.61 -26.40 6.12
C PRO A 200 17.05 -26.76 5.83
N GLY A 201 17.88 -26.83 6.87
CA GLY A 201 19.30 -27.11 6.75
C GLY A 201 19.47 -28.43 6.00
N LEU A 202 19.59 -28.36 4.67
CA LEU A 202 19.96 -29.47 3.85
C LEU A 202 21.42 -29.70 4.21
N THR A 203 21.66 -30.56 5.19
CA THR A 203 22.92 -31.29 5.23
C THR A 203 23.07 -31.85 3.83
N ALA A 204 24.01 -31.31 3.06
CA ALA A 204 24.45 -31.95 1.85
C ALA A 204 24.87 -33.35 2.29
N ILE A 205 24.04 -34.34 2.02
CA ILE A 205 24.44 -35.74 2.12
C ILE A 205 25.24 -35.93 0.84
N PRO A 206 26.59 -35.87 0.87
CA PRO A 206 27.34 -36.34 -0.28
C PRO A 206 26.89 -37.78 -0.52
N THR A 207 26.54 -38.11 -1.75
CA THR A 207 26.32 -39.51 -2.13
C THR A 207 27.66 -40.19 -1.91
N ASN A 208 27.85 -40.83 -0.74
CA ASN A 208 29.06 -41.56 -0.44
C ASN A 208 29.16 -42.66 -1.49
N LEU A 209 30.11 -42.49 -2.43
CA LEU A 209 30.33 -43.47 -3.49
C LEU A 209 30.54 -44.87 -2.91
N THR A 210 31.00 -44.99 -1.67
CA THR A 210 31.14 -46.23 -0.89
C THR A 210 29.84 -47.01 -0.68
N GLU A 211 28.68 -46.35 -0.57
CA GLU A 211 27.37 -46.99 -0.35
C GLU A 211 26.73 -47.55 -1.62
N LEU A 212 27.26 -47.20 -2.79
CA LEU A 212 26.78 -47.75 -4.06
C LEU A 212 27.22 -49.23 -4.20
N PRO A 213 26.49 -50.07 -4.94
CA PRO A 213 26.98 -51.41 -5.29
C PRO A 213 28.35 -51.32 -5.97
N ASP A 214 29.26 -52.26 -5.73
CA ASP A 214 30.59 -52.27 -6.37
C ASP A 214 30.54 -52.34 -7.91
N THR A 215 29.40 -52.77 -8.44
CA THR A 215 29.09 -52.80 -9.86
C THR A 215 28.65 -51.45 -10.43
N ASP A 216 28.37 -50.44 -9.59
CA ASP A 216 27.89 -49.13 -10.02
C ASP A 216 28.93 -48.44 -10.91
N TYR A 217 28.48 -47.97 -12.07
CA TYR A 217 29.29 -47.28 -13.05
C TYR A 217 30.15 -46.15 -12.44
N ARG A 218 29.64 -45.47 -11.41
CA ARG A 218 30.31 -44.37 -10.69
C ARG A 218 31.42 -44.80 -9.75
N LYS A 219 31.57 -46.09 -9.43
CA LYS A 219 32.73 -46.61 -8.68
C LYS A 219 33.92 -46.96 -9.57
N HIS A 220 33.70 -47.14 -10.88
CA HIS A 220 34.76 -47.57 -11.80
C HIS A 220 35.76 -46.44 -12.13
N PRO A 221 37.07 -46.75 -12.24
CA PRO A 221 38.06 -45.82 -12.78
C PRO A 221 37.70 -45.37 -14.21
N ASN A 222 38.15 -44.17 -14.61
CA ASN A 222 37.84 -43.59 -15.92
C ASN A 222 38.21 -44.51 -17.10
N ALA A 223 39.27 -45.30 -16.99
CA ALA A 223 39.66 -46.26 -18.01
C ALA A 223 38.62 -47.38 -18.20
N VAL A 224 38.08 -47.90 -17.08
CA VAL A 224 37.05 -48.95 -17.09
C VAL A 224 35.73 -48.42 -17.63
N ARG A 225 35.35 -47.20 -17.23
CA ARG A 225 34.15 -46.52 -17.77
C ARG A 225 34.22 -46.37 -19.28
N ARG A 226 35.33 -45.83 -19.80
CA ARG A 226 35.55 -45.68 -21.25
C ARG A 226 35.49 -47.01 -22.00
N SER A 227 35.96 -48.10 -21.40
CA SER A 227 35.87 -49.44 -21.99
C SER A 227 34.44 -49.97 -21.99
N LEU A 228 33.68 -49.77 -20.91
CA LEU A 228 32.26 -50.12 -20.84
C LEU A 228 31.43 -49.34 -21.85
N ASP A 229 31.70 -48.04 -22.01
CA ASP A 229 30.99 -47.20 -22.99
C ASP A 229 31.27 -47.65 -24.42
N ARG A 230 32.54 -47.92 -24.76
CA ARG A 230 32.91 -48.49 -26.08
C ARG A 230 32.29 -49.87 -26.32
N ALA A 231 32.20 -50.71 -25.29
CA ALA A 231 31.57 -52.02 -25.42
C ALA A 231 30.05 -51.88 -25.66
N ARG A 232 29.39 -50.97 -24.94
CA ARG A 232 27.97 -50.65 -25.16
C ARG A 232 27.72 -50.11 -26.56
N GLU A 233 28.57 -49.21 -27.05
CA GLU A 233 28.47 -48.63 -28.40
C GLU A 233 28.66 -49.69 -29.50
N ARG A 234 29.53 -50.67 -29.29
CA ARG A 234 29.68 -51.82 -30.22
C ARG A 234 28.48 -52.77 -30.18
N VAL A 235 27.94 -53.04 -29.00
CA VAL A 235 26.74 -53.89 -28.86
C VAL A 235 25.51 -53.22 -29.46
N SER A 236 25.33 -51.91 -29.28
CA SER A 236 24.26 -51.17 -29.96
C SER A 236 24.43 -51.20 -31.48
N PHE A 237 25.66 -51.05 -31.98
CA PHE A 237 25.93 -51.10 -33.42
C PHE A 237 25.62 -52.49 -34.03
N ILE A 238 25.92 -53.58 -33.31
CA ILE A 238 25.60 -54.96 -33.75
C ILE A 238 24.09 -55.23 -33.65
N SER A 239 23.45 -54.81 -32.56
CA SER A 239 21.99 -54.90 -32.39
C SER A 239 21.25 -54.16 -33.52
N ASP A 240 21.73 -52.99 -33.89
CA ASP A 240 21.13 -52.22 -34.99
C ASP A 240 21.32 -52.97 -36.32
N TYR A 241 22.48 -53.59 -36.56
CA TYR A 241 22.73 -54.37 -37.77
C TYR A 241 21.87 -55.64 -37.89
N GLU A 242 21.65 -56.38 -36.80
CA GLU A 242 20.75 -57.55 -36.77
C GLU A 242 19.27 -57.18 -36.92
N SER A 243 18.88 -55.93 -36.63
CA SER A 243 17.50 -55.46 -36.84
C SER A 243 17.17 -55.12 -38.31
N TYR A 244 18.18 -55.13 -39.19
CA TYR A 244 18.07 -54.84 -40.63
C TYR A 244 18.32 -56.08 -41.53
N SER A 245 18.42 -57.29 -40.97
CA SER A 245 18.45 -58.57 -41.73
C SER A 245 17.16 -59.36 -41.55
#